data_AF-A0A7Y2F4D7-F1
#
_entry.id   AF-A0A7Y2F4D7-F1
#
_cell.length_a   1.000
_cell.length_b   1.000
_cell.length_c   1.000
_cell.angle_alpha   90.00
_cell.angle_beta   90.00
_cell.angle_gamma   90.00
#
_symmetry.space_group_name_H-M   'P 1'
#
loop_
_entity.id
_entity.type
_entity.pdbx_description
1 polymer ?
#
loop_
_entity_poly.entity_id
_entity_poly.type
_entity_poly.pdbx_seq_one_letter_code
_entity_poly.pdbx_strand_id
1 'polypeptide(L)'
;VSIGQLIYITLDAYNGQVFEAHVTRINPLKDERTQTFEVEGLFTSPPPKLYAGLSGEANIVISSIQDILSIPLDYLTSEGLVITDDGEKTIELGLRNLNKVQVLSGLDTSTTIYRPE
;
A
#
# COMPACT_ATOMS: atom_id res chain seq x y z
N VAL A 1 7.04 -4.91 -7.71
CA VAL A 1 7.18 -6.08 -6.83
C VAL A 1 8.60 -6.60 -6.94
N SER A 2 9.22 -6.98 -5.82
CA SER A 2 10.62 -7.41 -5.74
C SER A 2 10.76 -8.57 -4.77
N ILE A 3 11.80 -9.41 -4.98
CA ILE A 3 12.13 -10.52 -4.08
C ILE A 3 12.38 -9.97 -2.66
N GLY A 4 11.89 -10.69 -1.65
CA GLY A 4 12.00 -10.36 -0.24
C GLY A 4 10.87 -9.48 0.32
N GLN A 5 10.02 -8.90 -0.53
CA GLN A 5 8.90 -8.07 -0.06
C GLN A 5 7.93 -8.88 0.81
N LEU A 6 7.47 -8.26 1.90
CA LEU A 6 6.48 -8.82 2.82
C LEU A 6 5.13 -8.98 2.11
N ILE A 7 4.47 -10.08 2.38
CA ILE A 7 3.15 -10.42 1.87
C ILE A 7 2.25 -10.73 3.07
N TYR A 8 1.09 -10.11 3.12
CA TYR A 8 -0.01 -10.51 4.00
C TYR A 8 -1.01 -11.34 3.22
N ILE A 9 -1.24 -12.57 3.67
CA ILE A 9 -2.08 -13.55 3.00
C ILE A 9 -3.29 -13.84 3.89
N THR A 10 -4.48 -13.81 3.31
CA THR A 10 -5.69 -14.39 3.90
C THR A 10 -6.13 -15.57 3.05
N LEU A 11 -6.57 -16.65 3.69
CA LEU A 11 -7.06 -17.85 3.00
C LEU A 11 -8.53 -18.05 3.35
N ASP A 12 -9.35 -18.38 2.35
CA ASP A 12 -10.81 -18.51 2.52
C ASP A 12 -11.16 -19.56 3.59
N ALA A 13 -10.32 -20.61 3.70
CA ALA A 13 -10.48 -21.69 4.67
C ALA A 13 -10.16 -21.29 6.13
N TYR A 14 -9.59 -20.11 6.37
CA TYR A 14 -9.05 -19.68 7.66
C TYR A 14 -9.75 -18.45 8.25
N ASN A 15 -11.03 -18.22 7.91
CA ASN A 15 -11.92 -17.24 8.54
C ASN A 15 -11.29 -15.86 8.84
N GLY A 16 -10.59 -15.29 7.86
CA GLY A 16 -9.98 -13.97 7.97
C GLY A 16 -8.66 -13.89 8.77
N GLN A 17 -8.06 -15.03 9.15
CA GLN A 17 -6.71 -15.05 9.69
C GLN A 17 -5.70 -14.54 8.66
N VAL A 18 -4.77 -13.71 9.13
CA VAL A 18 -3.69 -13.14 8.32
C VAL A 18 -2.40 -13.93 8.58
N PHE A 19 -1.78 -14.39 7.50
CA PHE A 19 -0.49 -15.06 7.50
C PHE A 19 0.55 -14.17 6.85
N GLU A 20 1.78 -14.24 7.34
CA GLU A 20 2.91 -13.54 6.73
C GLU A 20 3.70 -14.47 5.82
N ALA A 21 4.15 -13.90 4.70
CA ALA A 21 5.03 -14.55 3.75
C ALA A 21 5.99 -13.52 3.13
N HIS A 22 6.98 -13.98 2.38
CA HIS A 22 7.85 -13.12 1.59
C HIS A 22 7.92 -13.58 0.14
N VAL A 23 8.04 -12.63 -0.79
CA VAL A 23 8.23 -12.93 -2.22
C VAL A 23 9.54 -13.68 -2.42
N THR A 24 9.49 -14.88 -2.99
CA THR A 24 10.67 -15.70 -3.29
C THR A 24 10.96 -15.78 -4.77
N ARG A 25 9.93 -15.71 -5.62
CA ARG A 25 10.07 -15.77 -7.08
C ARG A 25 9.05 -14.88 -7.77
N ILE A 26 9.47 -14.26 -8.87
CA ILE A 26 8.60 -13.50 -9.78
C ILE A 26 8.81 -14.10 -11.16
N ASN A 27 7.75 -14.66 -11.74
CA ASN A 27 7.78 -15.18 -13.09
C ASN A 27 7.65 -14.00 -14.08
N PRO A 28 8.67 -13.73 -14.92
CA PRO A 28 8.61 -12.60 -15.84
C PRO A 28 7.69 -12.84 -17.04
N LEU A 29 7.21 -14.08 -17.25
CA LEU A 29 6.28 -14.39 -18.32
C LEU A 29 4.85 -14.01 -17.92
N LYS A 30 4.22 -13.14 -18.70
CA LYS A 30 2.81 -12.78 -18.53
C LYS A 30 1.93 -13.91 -19.05
N ASP A 31 0.98 -14.37 -18.25
CA ASP A 31 -0.09 -15.25 -18.71
C ASP A 31 -1.01 -14.48 -19.67
N GLU A 32 -1.08 -14.91 -20.93
CA GLU A 32 -1.80 -14.19 -21.98
C GLU A 32 -3.32 -14.19 -21.79
N ARG A 33 -3.87 -15.21 -21.12
CA ARG A 33 -5.32 -15.36 -20.94
C ARG A 33 -5.83 -14.46 -19.82
N THR A 34 -5.09 -14.40 -18.72
CA THR A 34 -5.46 -13.63 -17.52
C THR A 34 -4.84 -12.24 -17.49
N GLN A 35 -3.84 -11.97 -18.34
CA GLN A 35 -3.04 -10.75 -18.33
C GLN A 35 -2.34 -10.49 -16.98
N THR A 36 -1.96 -11.56 -16.28
CA THR A 36 -1.29 -11.49 -14.97
C THR A 36 0.14 -12.03 -15.02
N PHE A 37 0.95 -11.64 -14.02
CA PHE A 37 2.25 -12.23 -13.74
C PHE A 37 2.15 -13.08 -12.48
N GLU A 38 2.82 -14.23 -12.49
CA GLU A 38 2.87 -15.12 -11.33
C GLU A 38 3.95 -14.69 -10.35
N VAL A 39 3.58 -14.58 -9.07
CA VAL A 39 4.49 -14.29 -7.97
C VAL A 39 4.33 -15.39 -6.93
N GLU A 40 5.44 -15.95 -6.50
CA GLU A 40 5.46 -16.96 -5.46
C GLU A 40 5.91 -16.36 -4.14
N GLY A 41 5.13 -16.64 -3.10
CA GLY A 41 5.43 -16.29 -1.72
C GLY A 41 5.73 -17.54 -0.90
N LEU A 42 6.65 -17.42 0.05
CA LEU A 42 6.89 -18.45 1.07
C LEU A 42 6.43 -17.93 2.43
N PHE A 43 5.55 -18.68 3.09
CA PHE A 43 5.07 -18.35 4.44
C PHE A 43 6.23 -18.28 5.43
N THR A 44 6.25 -17.22 6.24
CA THR A 44 7.14 -17.09 7.40
C THR A 44 6.69 -18.04 8.51
N SER A 45 5.37 -18.12 8.72
CA SER A 45 4.73 -19.11 9.60
C SER A 45 3.47 -19.65 8.90
N PRO A 46 3.53 -20.84 8.30
CA PRO A 46 2.41 -21.38 7.53
C PRO A 46 1.21 -21.75 8.42
N PRO A 47 -0.01 -21.80 7.86
CA PRO A 47 -1.17 -22.34 8.56
C PRO A 47 -0.97 -23.82 8.91
N PRO A 48 -1.69 -24.35 9.92
CA PRO A 48 -1.53 -25.73 10.37
C PRO A 48 -1.86 -26.78 9.30
N LYS A 49 -2.72 -26.45 8.31
CA LYS A 49 -3.04 -27.32 7.17
C LYS A 49 -3.07 -26.52 5.86
N LEU A 50 -2.07 -26.70 5.02
CA LEU A 50 -2.01 -26.06 3.71
C LEU A 50 -2.26 -27.09 2.61
N TYR A 51 -3.53 -27.29 2.26
CA TYR A 51 -3.90 -28.20 1.16
C TYR A 51 -3.72 -27.51 -0.20
N ALA A 52 -3.32 -28.28 -1.21
CA ALA A 52 -3.28 -27.80 -2.58
C ALA A 52 -4.69 -27.39 -3.04
N GLY A 53 -4.79 -26.25 -3.73
CA GLY A 53 -6.06 -25.72 -4.24
C GLY A 53 -6.81 -24.78 -3.28
N LEU A 54 -6.29 -24.51 -2.09
CA LEU A 54 -6.82 -23.43 -1.25
C LEU A 54 -6.67 -22.08 -1.96
N SER A 55 -7.70 -21.26 -1.85
CA SER A 55 -7.79 -19.92 -2.45
C SER A 55 -7.81 -18.85 -1.36
N GLY A 56 -7.51 -17.61 -1.75
CA GLY A 56 -7.45 -16.48 -0.85
C GLY A 56 -6.83 -15.24 -1.52
N GLU A 57 -6.53 -14.23 -0.71
CA GLU A 57 -5.98 -12.95 -1.15
C GLU A 57 -4.57 -12.74 -0.58
N ALA A 58 -3.69 -12.18 -1.40
CA ALA A 58 -2.32 -11.84 -1.03
C ALA A 58 -2.04 -10.36 -1.32
N ASN A 59 -1.64 -9.62 -0.29
CA ASN A 59 -1.30 -8.21 -0.35
C ASN A 59 0.22 -8.03 -0.17
N ILE A 60 0.90 -7.49 -1.17
CA ILE A 60 2.35 -7.29 -1.14
C ILE A 60 2.66 -5.86 -0.69
N VAL A 61 3.46 -5.73 0.36
CA VAL A 61 3.96 -4.43 0.83
C VAL A 61 5.10 -3.98 -0.07
N ILE A 62 4.81 -3.02 -0.96
CA ILE A 62 5.78 -2.53 -1.95
C ILE A 62 6.78 -1.51 -1.40
N SER A 63 6.38 -0.78 -0.35
CA SER A 63 7.18 0.22 0.35
C SER A 63 6.56 0.50 1.72
N SER A 64 7.39 0.86 2.70
CA SER A 64 6.96 1.28 4.02
C SER A 64 7.86 2.40 4.50
N ILE A 65 7.26 3.42 5.10
CA ILE A 65 7.96 4.57 5.68
C ILE A 65 7.34 4.89 7.03
N GLN A 66 8.18 5.24 8.00
CA GLN A 66 7.78 5.60 9.36
C GLN A 66 8.07 7.08 9.60
N ASP A 67 7.46 7.63 10.66
CA ASP A 67 7.70 9.00 11.14
C ASP A 67 7.51 10.09 10.07
N ILE A 68 6.40 9.99 9.32
CA ILE A 68 6.04 10.94 8.25
C ILE A 68 4.92 11.90 8.67
N LEU A 69 4.92 13.09 8.08
CA LEU A 69 3.71 13.91 7.98
C LEU A 69 2.86 13.40 6.82
N SER A 70 1.57 13.16 7.06
CA SER A 70 0.64 12.72 6.03
C SER A 70 -0.70 13.43 6.15
N ILE A 71 -1.35 13.62 5.02
CA ILE A 71 -2.69 14.20 4.93
C ILE A 71 -3.60 13.27 4.12
N PRO A 72 -4.92 13.23 4.38
CA PRO A 72 -5.86 12.53 3.52
C PRO A 72 -5.86 13.13 2.11
N LEU A 73 -6.02 12.30 1.09
CA LEU A 73 -6.05 12.77 -0.31
C LEU A 73 -7.18 13.76 -0.57
N ASP A 74 -8.30 13.63 0.14
CA ASP A 74 -9.45 14.51 0.00
C ASP A 74 -9.15 15.97 0.41
N TYR A 75 -8.02 16.23 1.08
CA TYR A 75 -7.57 17.57 1.46
C TYR A 75 -6.58 18.18 0.46
N LEU A 76 -6.21 17.44 -0.59
CA LEU A 76 -5.48 17.98 -1.73
C LEU A 76 -6.45 18.55 -2.76
N THR A 77 -6.12 19.73 -3.29
CA THR A 77 -6.79 20.25 -4.49
C THR A 77 -6.43 19.39 -5.71
N SER A 78 -7.17 19.56 -6.81
CA SER A 78 -6.86 18.91 -8.09
C SER A 78 -5.46 19.26 -8.63
N GLU A 79 -4.89 20.37 -8.18
CA GLU A 79 -3.56 20.86 -8.54
C GLU A 79 -2.46 20.36 -7.58
N GLY A 80 -2.82 19.59 -6.55
CA GLY A 80 -1.88 19.08 -5.55
C GLY A 80 -1.48 20.09 -4.49
N LEU A 81 -2.30 21.12 -4.27
CA LEU A 81 -2.11 22.14 -3.23
C LEU A 81 -2.95 21.80 -1.99
N VAL A 82 -2.70 22.51 -0.88
CA VAL A 82 -3.54 22.45 0.32
C VAL A 82 -4.11 23.82 0.64
N ILE A 83 -5.35 23.87 1.12
CA ILE A 83 -6.00 25.11 1.55
C ILE A 83 -5.71 25.29 3.04
N THR A 84 -5.17 26.45 3.41
CA THR A 84 -4.82 26.84 4.79
C THR A 84 -5.48 28.17 5.15
N ASP A 85 -5.28 28.64 6.38
CA ASP A 85 -5.77 29.97 6.81
C ASP A 85 -5.19 31.12 5.96
N ASP A 86 -3.98 30.94 5.42
CA ASP A 86 -3.31 31.92 4.54
C ASP A 86 -3.69 31.76 3.05
N GLY A 87 -4.60 30.84 2.74
CA GLY A 87 -5.00 30.49 1.37
C GLY A 87 -4.34 29.20 0.87
N GLU A 88 -4.25 29.06 -0.46
CA GLU A 88 -3.64 27.90 -1.09
C GLU A 88 -2.12 27.88 -0.91
N LYS A 89 -1.60 26.73 -0.50
CA LYS A 89 -0.19 26.51 -0.21
C LYS A 89 0.35 25.35 -1.03
N THR A 90 1.46 25.59 -1.71
CA THR A 90 2.22 24.54 -2.38
C THR A 90 3.00 23.71 -1.37
N ILE A 91 2.91 22.39 -1.51
CA ILE A 91 3.63 21.43 -0.67
C ILE A 91 4.36 20.42 -1.55
N GLU A 92 5.45 19.87 -1.03
CA GLU A 92 6.17 18.79 -1.69
C GLU A 92 5.59 17.44 -1.24
N LEU A 93 5.16 16.63 -2.20
CA LEU A 93 4.49 15.37 -1.93
C LEU A 93 5.42 14.18 -2.14
N GLY A 94 5.30 13.19 -1.25
CA GLY A 94 6.07 11.95 -1.29
C GLY A 94 5.22 10.74 -1.66
N LEU A 95 5.43 9.63 -0.96
CA LEU A 95 4.67 8.40 -1.15
C LEU A 95 3.17 8.63 -0.92
N ARG A 96 2.34 7.98 -1.73
CA ARG A 96 0.88 7.99 -1.56
C ARG A 96 0.31 6.60 -1.61
N ASN A 97 -0.77 6.39 -0.88
CA ASN A 97 -1.64 5.22 -1.02
C ASN A 97 -3.04 5.68 -1.48
N LEU A 98 -4.04 4.82 -1.39
CA LEU A 98 -5.40 5.14 -1.85
C LEU A 98 -6.11 6.22 -1.02
N ASN A 99 -5.64 6.50 0.20
CA ASN A 99 -6.36 7.36 1.15
C ASN A 99 -5.54 8.57 1.60
N LYS A 100 -4.21 8.47 1.58
CA LYS A 100 -3.30 9.47 2.15
C LYS A 100 -2.09 9.69 1.25
N VAL A 101 -1.50 10.88 1.39
CA VAL A 101 -0.21 11.24 0.81
C VAL A 101 0.75 11.72 1.90
N GLN A 102 2.02 11.43 1.72
CA GLN A 102 3.12 11.97 2.51
C GLN A 102 3.40 13.42 2.10
N VAL A 103 3.63 14.28 3.08
CA VAL A 103 4.14 15.64 2.87
C VAL A 103 5.62 15.66 3.25
N LEU A 104 6.48 15.99 2.28
CA LEU A 104 7.94 16.08 2.44
C LEU A 104 8.35 17.46 2.95
N SER A 105 7.72 18.52 2.45
CA SER A 105 8.00 19.90 2.85
C SER A 105 6.82 20.83 2.58
N GLY A 106 6.85 22.03 3.18
CA GLY A 106 5.81 23.07 3.00
C GLY A 106 4.66 23.02 4.02
N LEU A 107 4.58 21.98 4.86
CA LEU A 107 3.59 21.86 5.92
C LEU A 107 4.23 21.34 7.21
N ASP A 108 3.66 21.72 8.34
CA ASP A 108 4.00 21.16 9.66
C ASP A 108 2.74 20.71 10.40
N THR A 109 2.92 20.08 11.56
CA THR A 109 1.83 19.55 12.39
C THR A 109 1.00 20.63 13.08
N SER A 110 1.40 21.90 13.02
CA SER A 110 0.66 23.02 13.60
C SER A 110 -0.26 23.72 12.60
N THR A 111 -0.13 23.40 11.31
CA THR A 111 -0.89 24.04 10.24
C THR A 111 -2.27 23.39 10.10
N THR A 112 -3.34 24.19 10.21
CA THR A 112 -4.70 23.75 9.88
C THR A 112 -4.88 23.70 8.36
N ILE A 113 -5.44 22.60 7.86
CA ILE A 113 -5.79 22.43 6.45
C ILE A 113 -7.29 22.20 6.28
N TYR A 114 -7.83 22.70 5.18
CA TYR A 114 -9.25 22.61 4.84
C TYR A 114 -9.47 21.72 3.63
N ARG A 115 -10.62 21.03 3.63
CA ARG A 115 -11.04 20.24 2.48
C ARG A 115 -11.47 21.20 1.36
N PRO A 116 -10.95 21.04 0.13
CA PRO A 116 -11.46 21.76 -1.03
C PRO A 116 -12.95 21.49 -1.24
N GLU A 117 -13.69 22.50 -1.72
CA GLU A 117 -15.09 22.37 -2.14
C GLU A 117 -15.26 21.58 -3.44
#